data_AF-A0A537BWM5-F1
#
_entry.id   AF-A0A537BWM5-F1
#
_cell.length_a   1.000
_cell.length_b   1.000
_cell.length_c   1.000
_cell.angle_alpha   90.00
_cell.angle_beta   90.00
_cell.angle_gamma   90.00
#
_symmetry.space_group_name_H-M   'P 1'
#
loop_
_entity.id
_entity.type
_entity.pdbx_description
1 polymer ?
#
loop_
_entity_poly.entity_id
_entity_poly.type
_entity_poly.pdbx_seq_one_letter_code
_entity_poly.pdbx_strand_id
1 'polypeptide(L)'
;MIGGTSSDYWKLGIKMRQRAVLIGLIALFSASLSGAQDKPDLKAALTGLQAAKPKVSWDEKTAVSADVTCDGKPDTAVIGYEEGFVWLGVIPGYAGDKQAKPMTFRFTVGKDTQDSFCRVPVRIKTSAIGCKTEDFDLPGCKAVKGCSALSLIDEACDAFHFYWNSSRKRLTWWRR
;
A
#
# COMPACT_ATOMS: atom_id res chain seq x y z
N MET A 1 -28.25 27.91 -87.10
CA MET A 1 -28.11 28.26 -85.67
C MET A 1 -26.74 27.74 -85.27
N ILE A 2 -25.66 28.52 -85.40
CA ILE A 2 -25.18 29.54 -84.44
C ILE A 2 -25.14 28.94 -83.02
N GLY A 3 -24.01 28.77 -82.33
CA GLY A 3 -22.62 29.14 -82.59
C GLY A 3 -21.78 29.06 -81.30
N GLY A 4 -20.45 28.97 -81.45
CA GLY A 4 -19.41 29.46 -80.53
C GLY A 4 -18.97 28.52 -79.40
N THR A 5 -17.78 27.92 -79.34
CA THR A 5 -16.36 28.38 -79.40
C THR A 5 -15.83 29.09 -78.14
N SER A 6 -14.66 28.60 -77.72
CA SER A 6 -13.57 29.30 -77.03
C SER A 6 -13.75 29.70 -75.57
N SER A 7 -12.71 29.90 -74.76
CA SER A 7 -11.28 29.55 -74.74
C SER A 7 -10.71 30.32 -73.54
N ASP A 8 -9.48 29.97 -73.15
CA ASP A 8 -8.48 30.88 -72.55
C ASP A 8 -8.49 31.13 -71.03
N TYR A 9 -7.62 30.36 -70.37
CA TYR A 9 -6.37 30.83 -69.76
C TYR A 9 -6.23 32.33 -69.42
N TRP A 10 -6.08 32.61 -68.12
CA TRP A 10 -5.11 33.61 -67.59
C TRP A 10 -4.59 33.08 -66.24
N LYS A 11 -3.32 32.69 -66.09
CA LYS A 11 -2.09 33.48 -65.90
C LYS A 11 -2.01 34.27 -64.57
N LEU A 12 -0.91 33.94 -63.88
CA LEU A 12 -0.06 34.76 -63.00
C LEU A 12 -0.55 35.15 -61.61
N GLY A 13 0.34 34.92 -60.62
CA GLY A 13 0.33 35.73 -59.41
C GLY A 13 1.12 35.23 -58.22
N ILE A 14 2.38 34.80 -58.39
CA ILE A 14 3.31 34.67 -57.25
C ILE A 14 3.50 36.07 -56.65
N LYS A 15 3.05 36.29 -55.41
CA LYS A 15 3.61 37.30 -54.52
C LYS A 15 3.75 36.73 -53.12
N MET A 16 4.92 36.12 -52.94
CA MET A 16 5.57 35.82 -51.68
C MET A 16 5.50 37.07 -50.78
N ARG A 17 4.73 36.99 -49.70
CA ARG A 17 4.85 37.90 -48.56
C ARG A 17 5.34 37.08 -47.38
N GLN A 18 6.64 37.16 -47.14
CA GLN A 18 7.23 36.86 -45.84
C GLN A 18 6.45 37.63 -44.78
N ARG A 19 5.79 36.91 -43.88
CA ARG A 19 5.39 37.45 -42.59
C ARG A 19 5.95 36.52 -41.53
N ALA A 20 6.63 37.18 -40.61
CA ALA A 20 7.52 36.64 -39.62
C ALA A 20 6.92 35.47 -38.84
N VAL A 21 7.81 34.52 -38.58
CA VAL A 21 7.78 33.55 -37.51
C VAL A 21 7.31 34.21 -36.21
N LEU A 22 6.23 33.68 -35.62
CA LEU A 22 6.03 33.74 -34.18
C LEU A 22 5.65 32.33 -33.73
N ILE A 23 6.68 31.54 -33.40
CA ILE A 23 6.55 30.28 -32.69
C ILE A 23 6.10 30.64 -31.27
N GLY A 24 4.79 30.65 -31.05
CA GLY A 24 4.18 30.74 -29.73
C GLY A 24 4.26 29.37 -29.07
N LEU A 25 5.38 29.10 -28.41
CA LEU A 25 5.61 27.90 -27.60
C LEU A 25 4.79 28.01 -26.32
N ILE A 26 3.51 27.59 -26.37
CA ILE A 26 2.69 27.45 -25.15
C ILE A 26 3.16 26.18 -24.45
N ALA A 27 4.12 26.34 -23.54
CA ALA A 27 4.48 25.33 -22.57
C ALA A 27 3.29 25.12 -21.61
N LEU A 28 2.47 24.10 -21.90
CA LEU A 28 1.55 23.53 -20.92
C LEU A 28 2.40 22.95 -19.77
N PHE A 29 2.67 23.76 -18.77
CA PHE A 29 3.17 23.31 -17.47
C PHE A 29 2.10 22.41 -16.86
N SER A 30 2.21 21.10 -17.11
CA SER A 30 1.54 20.09 -16.30
C SER A 30 2.17 20.14 -14.92
N ALA A 31 1.61 20.99 -14.05
CA ALA A 31 1.89 21.00 -12.63
C ALA A 31 1.52 19.61 -12.09
N SER A 32 2.50 18.73 -12.04
CA SER A 32 2.39 17.45 -11.36
C SER A 32 2.31 17.79 -9.88
N LEU A 33 1.09 17.89 -9.35
CA LEU A 33 0.86 17.78 -7.91
C LEU A 33 1.26 16.36 -7.53
N SER A 34 2.57 16.15 -7.34
CA SER A 34 3.07 15.06 -6.53
C SER A 34 2.60 15.35 -5.12
N GLY A 35 1.38 14.89 -4.80
CA GLY A 35 0.94 14.79 -3.43
C GLY A 35 1.99 13.96 -2.72
N ALA A 36 2.80 14.60 -1.88
CA ALA A 36 3.66 13.91 -0.94
C ALA A 36 2.70 13.07 -0.09
N GLN A 37 2.59 11.78 -0.40
CA GLN A 37 1.93 10.85 0.51
C GLN A 37 2.75 10.91 1.79
N ASP A 38 2.20 11.56 2.81
CA ASP A 38 2.80 11.61 4.13
C ASP A 38 3.12 10.19 4.54
N LYS A 39 4.42 9.89 4.64
CA LYS A 39 4.87 8.62 5.21
C LYS A 39 4.25 8.55 6.61
N PRO A 40 3.62 7.42 7.00
CA PRO A 40 3.08 7.30 8.34
C PRO A 40 4.17 7.61 9.37
N ASP A 41 3.83 8.40 10.38
CA ASP A 41 4.76 8.81 11.43
C ASP A 41 5.12 7.60 12.30
N LEU A 42 6.23 6.96 11.93
CA LEU A 42 6.76 5.79 12.61
C LEU A 42 7.02 6.05 14.10
N LYS A 43 7.44 7.26 14.47
CA LYS A 43 7.70 7.62 15.87
C LYS A 43 6.40 7.65 16.67
N ALA A 44 5.34 8.22 16.11
CA ALA A 44 4.02 8.20 16.74
C ALA A 44 3.47 6.78 16.85
N ALA A 45 3.67 5.95 15.81
CA ALA A 45 3.26 4.54 15.81
C ALA A 45 3.96 3.73 16.91
N LEU A 46 5.29 3.85 17.01
CA LEU A 46 6.10 3.19 18.05
C LEU A 46 5.72 3.68 19.45
N THR A 47 5.45 4.98 19.61
CA THR A 47 4.97 5.52 20.90
C THR A 47 3.64 4.90 21.31
N GLY A 48 2.70 4.77 20.37
CA GLY A 48 1.41 4.10 20.62
C GLY A 48 1.57 2.62 21.00
N LEU A 49 2.45 1.90 20.30
CA LEU A 49 2.76 0.50 20.63
C LEU A 49 3.43 0.35 21.99
N GLN A 50 4.40 1.21 22.30
CA GLN A 50 5.10 1.21 23.59
C GLN A 50 4.12 1.49 24.74
N ALA A 51 3.20 2.44 24.56
CA ALA A 51 2.16 2.72 25.55
C ALA A 51 1.21 1.53 25.74
N ALA A 52 0.85 0.81 24.67
CA ALA A 52 -0.03 -0.36 24.74
C ALA A 52 0.65 -1.59 25.35
N LYS A 53 1.96 -1.75 25.13
CA LYS A 53 2.76 -2.91 25.58
C LYS A 53 4.14 -2.46 26.07
N PRO A 54 4.27 -1.97 27.31
CA PRO A 54 5.49 -1.34 27.80
C PRO A 54 6.67 -2.31 28.02
N LYS A 55 6.41 -3.62 28.07
CA LYS A 55 7.45 -4.66 28.24
C LYS A 55 8.03 -5.15 26.92
N VAL A 56 7.44 -4.77 25.79
CA VAL A 56 7.86 -5.24 24.47
C VAL A 56 8.93 -4.31 23.92
N SER A 57 10.04 -4.90 23.47
CA SER A 57 11.07 -4.19 22.71
C SER A 57 10.67 -4.18 21.24
N TRP A 58 10.13 -3.06 20.76
CA TRP A 58 9.71 -2.88 19.37
C TRP A 58 10.91 -2.65 18.46
N ASP A 59 11.08 -3.48 17.45
CA ASP A 59 12.18 -3.39 16.48
C ASP A 59 11.76 -2.52 15.29
N GLU A 60 12.11 -1.23 15.36
CA GLU A 60 11.86 -0.23 14.32
C GLU A 60 12.33 -0.68 12.93
N LYS A 61 13.39 -1.49 12.83
CA LYS A 61 13.94 -1.94 11.53
C LYS A 61 13.00 -2.90 10.81
N THR A 62 12.05 -3.49 11.53
CA THR A 62 11.02 -4.38 10.97
C THR A 62 9.77 -3.63 10.50
N ALA A 63 9.70 -2.31 10.70
CA ALA A 63 8.53 -1.54 10.39
C ALA A 63 8.19 -1.58 8.89
N VAL A 64 6.93 -1.90 8.57
CA VAL A 64 6.38 -1.84 7.23
C VAL A 64 5.16 -0.92 7.20
N SER A 65 5.02 -0.17 6.10
CA SER A 65 3.88 0.70 5.83
C SER A 65 3.01 0.07 4.75
N ALA A 66 1.78 -0.30 5.06
CA ALA A 66 0.82 -0.89 4.12
C ALA A 66 -0.62 -0.72 4.62
N ASP A 67 -1.59 -0.58 3.73
CA ASP A 67 -3.02 -0.61 4.08
C ASP A 67 -3.44 -2.06 4.38
N VAL A 68 -3.49 -2.44 5.66
CA VAL A 68 -3.86 -3.79 6.12
C VAL A 68 -5.23 -3.82 6.81
N THR A 69 -5.82 -2.65 7.05
CA THR A 69 -7.20 -2.47 7.52
C THR A 69 -8.19 -2.26 6.36
N CYS A 70 -7.69 -2.19 5.13
CA CYS A 70 -8.43 -1.97 3.89
C CYS A 70 -9.29 -0.70 3.91
N ASP A 71 -8.81 0.36 4.55
CA ASP A 71 -9.53 1.64 4.65
C ASP A 71 -8.98 2.71 3.67
N GLY A 72 -8.01 2.33 2.84
CA GLY A 72 -7.34 3.20 1.87
C GLY A 72 -6.18 3.99 2.46
N LYS A 73 -5.82 3.77 3.73
CA LYS A 73 -4.73 4.49 4.40
C LYS A 73 -3.59 3.55 4.77
N PRO A 74 -2.34 4.02 4.69
CA PRO A 74 -1.22 3.20 5.12
C PRO A 74 -1.24 3.01 6.64
N ASP A 75 -1.28 1.76 7.08
CA ASP A 75 -1.05 1.36 8.45
C ASP A 75 0.44 1.11 8.69
N THR A 76 0.88 1.13 9.95
CA THR A 76 2.24 0.74 10.34
C THR A 76 2.21 -0.58 11.08
N ALA A 77 2.95 -1.58 10.58
CA ALA A 77 3.13 -2.87 11.25
C ALA A 77 4.59 -3.04 11.69
N VAL A 78 4.83 -3.51 12.91
CA VAL A 78 6.15 -3.63 13.53
C VAL A 78 6.24 -4.93 14.34
N ILE A 79 7.39 -5.58 14.31
CA ILE A 79 7.70 -6.71 15.20
C ILE A 79 8.23 -6.19 16.54
N GLY A 80 7.78 -6.80 17.62
CA GLY A 80 8.32 -6.60 18.94
C GLY A 80 8.74 -7.92 19.58
N TYR A 81 9.66 -7.84 20.53
CA TYR A 81 10.16 -9.00 21.26
C TYR A 81 9.98 -8.79 22.76
N GLU A 82 9.52 -9.84 23.43
CA GLU A 82 9.46 -9.98 24.89
C GLU A 82 9.99 -11.38 25.22
N GLU A 83 10.46 -11.62 26.44
CA GLU A 83 11.02 -12.93 26.84
C GLU A 83 10.10 -14.10 26.45
N GLY A 84 10.55 -14.94 25.51
CA GLY A 84 9.79 -16.10 25.02
C GLY A 84 8.64 -15.79 24.03
N PHE A 85 8.48 -14.52 23.62
CA PHE A 85 7.39 -14.09 22.74
C PHE A 85 7.83 -13.18 21.60
N VAL A 86 7.21 -13.40 20.45
CA VAL A 86 7.20 -12.44 19.34
C VAL A 86 5.84 -11.74 19.33
N TRP A 87 5.87 -10.43 19.13
CA TRP A 87 4.71 -9.59 19.01
C TRP A 87 4.61 -9.01 17.61
N LEU A 88 3.40 -8.99 17.04
CA LEU A 88 3.07 -8.12 15.92
C LEU A 88 2.24 -6.95 16.46
N GLY A 89 2.72 -5.73 16.25
CA GLY A 89 1.98 -4.50 16.49
C GLY A 89 1.50 -3.92 15.16
N VAL A 90 0.23 -3.52 15.08
CA VAL A 90 -0.32 -2.79 13.93
C VAL A 90 -1.02 -1.53 14.43
N ILE A 91 -0.63 -0.38 13.88
CA ILE A 91 -1.25 0.91 14.15
C ILE A 91 -1.98 1.33 12.88
N PRO A 92 -3.32 1.40 12.90
CA PRO A 92 -4.08 1.88 11.75
C PRO A 92 -3.68 3.29 11.34
N GLY A 93 -3.68 3.54 10.03
CA GLY A 93 -3.52 4.87 9.43
C GLY A 93 -4.62 5.82 9.92
N TYR A 94 -4.26 7.08 10.15
CA TYR A 94 -5.17 8.04 10.78
C TYR A 94 -6.22 8.63 9.84
N ALA A 95 -7.45 8.78 10.34
CA ALA A 95 -8.50 9.64 9.79
C ALA A 95 -9.01 10.64 10.84
N GLY A 96 -8.20 11.65 11.20
CA GLY A 96 -8.59 12.75 12.09
C GLY A 96 -7.73 12.88 13.36
N ASP A 97 -8.27 13.49 14.42
CA ASP A 97 -7.49 13.98 15.58
C ASP A 97 -7.26 12.96 16.71
N LYS A 98 -7.74 11.71 16.58
CA LYS A 98 -7.69 10.70 17.66
C LYS A 98 -6.75 9.56 17.33
N GLN A 99 -5.85 9.24 18.27
CA GLN A 99 -4.92 8.13 18.12
C GLN A 99 -5.60 6.80 17.87
N ALA A 100 -5.28 6.21 16.71
CA ALA A 100 -5.73 4.89 16.35
C ALA A 100 -5.26 3.89 17.41
N LYS A 101 -6.20 3.08 17.90
CA LYS A 101 -5.89 2.07 18.90
C LYS A 101 -5.01 0.99 18.27
N PRO A 102 -3.82 0.70 18.84
CA PRO A 102 -2.99 -0.37 18.31
C PRO A 102 -3.66 -1.74 18.43
N MET A 103 -3.51 -2.55 17.38
CA MET A 103 -3.80 -3.98 17.39
C MET A 103 -2.51 -4.74 17.71
N THR A 104 -2.56 -5.69 18.64
CA THR A 104 -1.37 -6.47 19.02
C THR A 104 -1.68 -7.96 19.01
N PHE A 105 -0.74 -8.75 18.50
CA PHE A 105 -0.79 -10.21 18.46
C PHE A 105 0.48 -10.76 19.09
N ARG A 106 0.35 -11.86 19.84
CA ARG A 106 1.44 -12.46 20.61
C ARG A 106 1.55 -13.93 20.24
N PHE A 107 2.78 -14.36 20.00
CA PHE A 107 3.12 -15.73 19.62
C PHE A 107 4.27 -16.21 20.50
N THR A 108 4.23 -17.48 20.90
CA THR A 108 5.32 -18.13 21.62
C THR A 108 6.50 -18.39 20.67
N VAL A 109 7.69 -18.58 21.22
CA VAL A 109 8.88 -19.02 20.47
C VAL A 109 9.39 -20.36 21.01
N GLY A 110 9.71 -21.28 20.11
CA GLY A 110 10.36 -22.57 20.43
C GLY A 110 9.47 -23.53 21.20
N LYS A 111 8.14 -23.43 21.06
CA LYS A 111 7.19 -24.41 21.58
C LYS A 111 6.72 -25.29 20.43
N ASP A 112 6.50 -26.58 20.71
CA ASP A 112 5.92 -27.53 19.75
C ASP A 112 4.39 -27.33 19.66
N THR A 113 3.96 -26.08 19.41
CA THR A 113 2.56 -25.70 19.28
C THR A 113 2.34 -24.96 17.96
N GLN A 114 1.15 -25.12 17.37
CA GLN A 114 0.81 -24.50 16.08
C GLN A 114 0.81 -22.97 16.11
N ASP A 115 0.75 -22.35 17.28
CA ASP A 115 0.80 -20.91 17.49
C ASP A 115 2.19 -20.39 17.90
N SER A 116 3.24 -21.19 17.72
CA SER A 116 4.62 -20.81 18.05
C SER A 116 5.47 -20.59 16.80
N PHE A 117 6.29 -19.54 16.82
CA PHE A 117 7.45 -19.46 15.94
C PHE A 117 8.50 -20.50 16.35
N CYS A 118 9.21 -21.05 15.38
CA CYS A 118 10.29 -21.99 15.63
C CYS A 118 11.56 -21.26 16.03
N ARG A 119 11.78 -20.04 15.50
CA ARG A 119 12.92 -19.21 15.89
C ARG A 119 12.67 -17.70 15.70
N VAL A 120 13.68 -16.95 16.11
CA VAL A 120 13.84 -15.52 15.83
C VAL A 120 15.14 -15.31 15.04
N PRO A 121 15.31 -14.21 14.29
CA PRO A 121 14.37 -13.10 14.09
C PRO A 121 13.19 -13.45 13.18
N VAL A 122 12.09 -12.72 13.33
CA VAL A 122 10.92 -12.79 12.46
C VAL A 122 10.88 -11.57 11.55
N ARG A 123 10.51 -11.75 10.29
CA ARG A 123 10.34 -10.66 9.31
C ARG A 123 8.90 -10.53 8.83
N ILE A 124 8.52 -9.31 8.47
CA ILE A 124 7.21 -9.03 7.85
C ILE A 124 7.37 -9.02 6.32
N LYS A 125 6.47 -9.71 5.63
CA LYS A 125 6.28 -9.59 4.18
C LYS A 125 4.87 -9.12 3.90
N THR A 126 4.73 -8.14 3.00
CA THR A 126 3.43 -7.69 2.49
C THR A 126 3.12 -8.38 1.16
N SER A 127 1.84 -8.59 0.89
CA SER A 127 1.35 -9.05 -0.41
C SER A 127 -0.02 -8.43 -0.69
N ALA A 128 -0.46 -8.44 -1.95
CA ALA A 128 -1.85 -8.13 -2.26
C ALA A 128 -2.78 -9.09 -1.50
N ILE A 129 -3.92 -8.59 -1.02
CA ILE A 129 -4.88 -9.43 -0.31
C ILE A 129 -5.51 -10.46 -1.26
N GLY A 130 -5.37 -11.74 -0.90
CA GLY A 130 -6.06 -12.87 -1.52
C GLY A 130 -7.05 -13.46 -0.54
N CYS A 131 -8.32 -13.65 -0.95
CA CYS A 131 -9.38 -14.16 -0.06
C CYS A 131 -9.61 -15.67 -0.17
N LYS A 132 -8.71 -16.38 -0.82
CA LYS A 132 -8.72 -17.83 -0.98
C LYS A 132 -7.33 -18.37 -0.71
N THR A 133 -7.25 -19.49 -0.01
CA THR A 133 -6.06 -20.35 0.07
C THR A 133 -6.24 -21.52 -0.91
N GLU A 134 -5.30 -22.46 -0.93
CA GLU A 134 -5.48 -23.71 -1.67
C GLU A 134 -6.60 -24.58 -1.07
N ASP A 135 -6.81 -24.47 0.24
CA ASP A 135 -7.66 -25.39 1.00
C ASP A 135 -9.03 -24.79 1.37
N PHE A 136 -9.13 -23.46 1.51
CA PHE A 136 -10.35 -22.79 1.98
C PHE A 136 -10.45 -21.31 1.58
N ASP A 137 -11.69 -20.80 1.59
CA ASP A 137 -11.97 -19.38 1.49
C ASP A 137 -11.76 -18.70 2.85
N LEU A 138 -11.13 -17.52 2.87
CA LEU A 138 -10.87 -16.78 4.10
C LEU A 138 -12.16 -16.13 4.63
N PRO A 139 -12.67 -16.51 5.82
CA PRO A 139 -13.96 -16.02 6.30
C PRO A 139 -13.97 -14.50 6.47
N GLY A 140 -14.95 -13.83 5.87
CA GLY A 140 -15.12 -12.37 5.96
C GLY A 140 -14.03 -11.54 5.27
N CYS A 141 -13.14 -12.18 4.50
CA CYS A 141 -12.20 -11.46 3.64
C CYS A 141 -12.93 -10.81 2.46
N LYS A 142 -12.50 -9.62 2.07
CA LYS A 142 -12.93 -8.96 0.83
C LYS A 142 -11.71 -8.50 0.05
N ALA A 143 -11.67 -8.81 -1.24
CA ALA A 143 -10.63 -8.32 -2.12
C ALA A 143 -10.85 -6.82 -2.36
N VAL A 144 -9.94 -6.00 -1.82
CA VAL A 144 -9.96 -4.54 -1.96
C VAL A 144 -8.68 -4.12 -2.65
N LYS A 145 -8.78 -3.38 -3.76
CA LYS A 145 -7.62 -2.89 -4.50
C LYS A 145 -6.78 -1.98 -3.58
N GLY A 146 -5.48 -2.23 -3.52
CA GLY A 146 -4.55 -1.49 -2.66
C GLY A 146 -4.44 -2.05 -1.23
N CYS A 147 -5.38 -2.90 -0.81
CA CYS A 147 -5.28 -3.56 0.49
C CYS A 147 -4.26 -4.70 0.47
N SER A 148 -3.52 -4.80 1.56
CA SER A 148 -2.41 -5.71 1.75
C SER A 148 -2.71 -6.76 2.82
N ALA A 149 -2.23 -7.98 2.59
CA ALA A 149 -2.08 -9.00 3.61
C ALA A 149 -0.65 -8.93 4.18
N LEU A 150 -0.46 -9.44 5.41
CA LEU A 150 0.86 -9.59 6.02
C LEU A 150 1.20 -11.07 6.17
N SER A 151 2.47 -11.40 6.10
CA SER A 151 3.01 -12.70 6.48
C SER A 151 4.20 -12.51 7.41
N LEU A 152 4.22 -13.25 8.52
CA LEU A 152 5.32 -13.27 9.48
C LEU A 152 6.12 -14.55 9.29
N ILE A 153 7.42 -14.41 9.02
CA ILE A 153 8.27 -15.50 8.55
C ILE A 153 9.51 -15.59 9.45
N ASP A 154 9.84 -16.79 9.92
CA ASP A 154 11.04 -17.08 10.72
C ASP A 154 12.08 -17.98 9.98
N GLU A 155 11.80 -18.29 8.72
CA GLU A 155 12.61 -19.17 7.85
C GLU A 155 12.80 -20.60 8.36
N ALA A 156 12.05 -21.04 9.39
CA ALA A 156 12.18 -22.38 9.97
C ALA A 156 10.88 -23.17 9.92
N CYS A 157 9.72 -22.51 9.97
CA CYS A 157 8.43 -23.17 9.83
C CYS A 157 7.39 -22.29 9.15
N ASP A 158 6.17 -22.81 9.03
CA ASP A 158 5.10 -22.16 8.29
C ASP A 158 4.79 -20.77 8.83
N ALA A 159 4.60 -19.85 7.89
CA ALA A 159 4.38 -18.45 8.18
C ALA A 159 2.99 -18.20 8.79
N PHE A 160 2.91 -17.18 9.65
CA PHE A 160 1.62 -16.66 10.08
C PHE A 160 1.12 -15.65 9.06
N HIS A 161 -0.06 -15.87 8.50
CA HIS A 161 -0.66 -14.99 7.51
C HIS A 161 -1.79 -14.18 8.12
N PHE A 162 -1.82 -12.88 7.86
CA PHE A 162 -2.81 -11.95 8.39
C PHE A 162 -3.59 -11.31 7.25
N TYR A 163 -4.89 -11.16 7.47
CA TYR A 163 -5.80 -10.47 6.56
C TYR A 163 -6.84 -9.65 7.34
N TRP A 164 -7.40 -8.66 6.66
CA TRP A 164 -8.53 -7.92 7.19
C TRP A 164 -9.84 -8.71 7.06
N ASN A 165 -10.46 -9.05 8.19
CA ASN A 165 -11.81 -9.59 8.20
C ASN A 165 -12.80 -8.43 8.23
N SER A 166 -13.33 -8.05 7.05
CA SER A 166 -14.25 -6.93 6.90
C SER A 166 -15.57 -7.12 7.64
N SER A 167 -16.02 -8.37 7.79
CA SER A 167 -17.26 -8.68 8.52
C SER A 167 -17.12 -8.45 10.02
N ARG A 168 -15.93 -8.71 10.58
CA ARG A 168 -15.64 -8.55 12.01
C ARG A 168 -14.88 -7.26 12.34
N LYS A 169 -14.52 -6.47 11.33
CA LYS A 169 -13.71 -5.24 11.44
C LYS A 169 -12.45 -5.45 12.29
N ARG A 170 -11.72 -6.53 12.02
CA ARG A 170 -10.47 -6.85 12.72
C ARG A 170 -9.50 -7.62 11.84
N LEU A 171 -8.20 -7.43 12.11
CA LEU A 171 -7.18 -8.34 11.61
C LEU A 171 -7.40 -9.75 12.18
N THR A 172 -7.35 -10.73 11.31
CA THR A 172 -7.43 -12.16 11.62
C THR A 172 -6.24 -12.85 10.99
N TRP A 173 -5.80 -13.97 11.56
CA TRP A 173 -4.68 -14.73 11.04
C TRP A 173 -5.00 -16.21 10.89
N TRP A 174 -4.20 -16.87 10.06
CA TRP A 174 -4.16 -18.33 9.92
C TRP A 174 -2.71 -18.77 9.70
N ARG A 175 -2.48 -20.07 9.85
CA ARG A 175 -1.21 -20.74 9.59
C ARG A 175 -1.49 -22.00 8.78
N ARG A 176 -0.59 -22.36 7.86
CA ARG A 176 -0.62 -23.67 7.22
C ARG A 176 0.16 -24.68 8.05
#